data_AF-A0A524MBY8-F1
#
_entry.id   AF-A0A524MBY8-F1
#
_cell.length_a   1.000
_cell.length_b   1.000
_cell.length_c   1.000
_cell.angle_alpha   90.00
_cell.angle_beta   90.00
_cell.angle_gamma   90.00
#
_symmetry.space_group_name_H-M   'P 1'
#
loop_
_entity.id
_entity.type
_entity.pdbx_description
1 polymer ?
#
loop_
_entity_poly.entity_id
_entity_poly.type
_entity_poly.pdbx_seq_one_letter_code
_entity_poly.pdbx_strand_id
1 'polypeptide(L)'
;MSNLPVLSIDFEHDSVETLLDQVLTRTDIKIIEATAQISLRTGKAPTASDILKELSKTKSLKKTQLYERLNRLTRLGFINVRILPRPRKYITNRSTISQGVEKWIEEQMTSIADLSSELESMRNMIKQIKPGTIVSAIAEKLTLDITSHA
;
A
#
# COMPACT_ATOMS: atom_id res chain seq x y z
N MET A 1 27.30 16.95 17.38
CA MET A 1 26.69 15.63 17.66
C MET A 1 25.22 15.75 17.34
N SER A 2 24.80 15.19 16.19
CA SER A 2 23.44 15.31 15.68
C SER A 2 22.56 14.29 16.40
N ASN A 3 21.65 14.77 17.24
CA ASN A 3 20.58 13.95 17.80
C ASN A 3 19.61 13.60 16.66
N LEU A 4 19.79 12.43 16.05
CA LEU A 4 18.72 11.80 15.29
C LEU A 4 17.61 11.41 16.26
N PRO A 5 16.33 11.64 15.95
CA PRO A 5 15.26 11.06 16.73
C PRO A 5 15.34 9.54 16.54
N VAL A 6 15.71 8.83 17.60
CA VAL A 6 15.51 7.40 17.69
C VAL A 6 14.00 7.20 17.63
N LEU A 7 13.49 6.86 16.45
CA LEU A 7 12.17 6.26 16.31
C LEU A 7 12.28 4.87 16.92
N SER A 8 12.16 4.80 18.26
CA SER A 8 11.88 3.56 18.98
C SER A 8 10.44 3.17 18.65
N ILE A 9 10.26 2.57 17.48
CA ILE A 9 9.02 1.89 17.14
C ILE A 9 9.06 0.57 17.90
N ASP A 10 8.29 0.49 18.98
CA ASP A 10 8.06 -0.73 19.75
C ASP A 10 7.29 -1.74 18.87
N PHE A 11 8.02 -2.61 18.18
CA PHE A 11 7.43 -3.68 17.35
C PHE A 11 6.95 -4.89 18.17
N GLU A 12 7.10 -4.89 19.49
CA GLU A 12 6.90 -6.11 20.29
C GLU A 12 5.42 -6.50 20.49
N HIS A 13 4.44 -5.64 20.15
CA HIS A 13 3.03 -5.87 20.51
C HIS A 13 2.02 -5.72 19.35
N ASP A 14 2.46 -5.47 18.12
CA ASP A 14 1.53 -5.39 17.00
C ASP A 14 1.19 -6.78 16.46
N SER A 15 -0.10 -7.11 16.44
CA SER A 15 -0.58 -8.32 15.78
C SER A 15 -0.16 -8.33 14.31
N VAL A 16 0.11 -9.51 13.75
CA VAL A 16 0.44 -9.67 12.32
C VAL A 16 -0.64 -9.03 11.43
N GLU A 17 -1.89 -9.01 11.87
CA GLU A 17 -2.99 -8.32 11.19
C GLU A 17 -2.83 -6.80 11.18
N THR A 18 -2.35 -6.16 12.26
CA THR A 18 -2.09 -4.70 12.29
C THR A 18 -0.93 -4.31 11.40
N LEU A 19 0.15 -5.12 11.40
CA LEU A 19 1.31 -4.88 10.52
C LEU A 19 0.91 -5.05 9.05
N LEU A 20 0.08 -6.05 8.74
CA LEU A 20 -0.41 -6.26 7.37
C LEU A 20 -1.51 -5.27 6.96
N ASP A 21 -2.32 -4.71 7.85
CA ASP A 21 -3.38 -3.75 7.48
C ASP A 21 -2.81 -2.40 7.01
N GLN A 22 -1.57 -2.06 7.39
CA GLN A 22 -0.83 -0.91 6.86
C GLN A 22 -0.27 -1.18 5.43
N VAL A 23 -0.13 -2.45 5.06
CA VAL A 23 0.50 -2.97 3.82
C VAL A 23 -0.57 -3.31 2.77
N LEU A 24 -1.62 -3.96 3.24
CA LEU A 24 -2.65 -4.67 2.52
C LEU A 24 -4.00 -4.23 3.07
N THR A 25 -5.00 -4.11 2.22
CA THR A 25 -6.34 -3.87 2.76
C THR A 25 -6.78 -5.11 3.54
N ARG A 26 -7.64 -4.95 4.53
CA ARG A 26 -8.31 -6.08 5.20
C ARG A 26 -8.90 -7.12 4.24
N THR A 27 -9.32 -6.69 3.05
CA THR A 27 -9.81 -7.60 2.00
C THR A 27 -8.69 -8.44 1.38
N ASP A 28 -7.53 -7.84 1.14
CA ASP A 28 -6.35 -8.53 0.63
C ASP A 28 -5.86 -9.59 1.64
N ILE A 29 -5.82 -9.25 2.94
CA ILE A 29 -5.49 -10.20 4.02
C ILE A 29 -6.45 -11.39 4.01
N LYS A 30 -7.76 -11.13 3.96
CA LYS A 30 -8.77 -12.20 3.90
C LYS A 30 -8.63 -13.08 2.65
N ILE A 31 -8.20 -12.52 1.51
CA ILE A 31 -7.91 -13.31 0.30
C ILE A 31 -6.70 -14.23 0.50
N ILE A 32 -5.61 -13.73 1.11
CA ILE A 32 -4.41 -14.51 1.44
C ILE A 32 -4.77 -15.64 2.40
N GLU A 33 -5.49 -15.32 3.49
CA GLU A 33 -5.96 -16.29 4.47
C GLU A 33 -6.85 -17.36 3.84
N ALA A 34 -7.85 -16.96 3.05
CA ALA A 34 -8.74 -17.91 2.38
C ALA A 34 -7.94 -18.85 1.47
N THR A 35 -6.95 -18.32 0.74
CA THR A 35 -6.10 -19.12 -0.15
C THR A 35 -5.28 -20.16 0.62
N ALA A 36 -4.68 -19.76 1.75
CA ALA A 36 -3.91 -20.63 2.62
C ALA A 36 -4.80 -21.68 3.31
N GLN A 37 -5.94 -21.27 3.88
CA GLN A 37 -6.85 -22.16 4.60
C GLN A 37 -7.50 -23.20 3.69
N ILE A 38 -7.90 -22.83 2.48
CA ILE A 38 -8.43 -23.81 1.52
C ILE A 38 -7.34 -24.81 1.14
N SER A 39 -6.11 -24.34 0.90
CA SER A 39 -4.98 -25.21 0.57
C SER A 39 -4.67 -26.19 1.71
N LEU A 40 -4.67 -25.71 2.95
CA LEU A 40 -4.47 -26.51 4.15
C LEU A 40 -5.57 -27.57 4.33
N ARG A 41 -6.83 -27.18 4.16
CA ARG A 41 -8.00 -28.06 4.34
C ARG A 41 -8.15 -29.11 3.24
N THR A 42 -7.79 -28.77 2.00
CA THR A 42 -8.07 -29.62 0.83
C THR A 42 -6.82 -30.30 0.24
N GLY A 43 -5.62 -29.91 0.68
CA GLY A 43 -4.35 -30.33 0.09
C GLY A 43 -4.14 -29.81 -1.34
N LYS A 44 -5.01 -28.93 -1.85
CA LYS A 44 -5.01 -28.45 -3.23
C LYS A 44 -5.06 -26.93 -3.28
N ALA A 45 -4.31 -26.37 -4.22
CA ALA A 45 -4.39 -24.95 -4.51
C ALA A 45 -5.81 -24.55 -4.96
N PRO A 46 -6.44 -23.53 -4.37
CA PRO A 46 -7.78 -23.11 -4.74
C PRO A 46 -7.85 -22.39 -6.09
N THR A 47 -9.05 -22.37 -6.66
CA THR A 47 -9.42 -21.51 -7.79
C THR A 47 -10.00 -20.18 -7.28
N ALA A 48 -10.15 -19.20 -8.17
CA ALA A 48 -10.86 -17.96 -7.86
C ALA A 48 -12.30 -18.21 -7.38
N SER A 49 -12.98 -19.24 -7.92
CA SER A 49 -14.33 -19.61 -7.49
C SER A 49 -14.35 -20.16 -6.06
N ASP A 50 -13.34 -20.97 -5.70
CA ASP A 50 -13.22 -21.51 -4.35
C ASP A 50 -12.97 -20.39 -3.33
N ILE A 51 -12.09 -19.44 -3.68
CA ILE A 51 -11.79 -18.27 -2.85
C ILE A 51 -13.05 -17.40 -2.69
N LEU A 52 -13.78 -17.14 -3.78
CA LEU A 52 -15.01 -16.35 -3.74
C LEU A 52 -16.06 -16.97 -2.80
N LYS A 53 -16.22 -18.31 -2.86
CA LYS A 53 -17.15 -19.07 -2.01
C LYS A 53 -16.73 -19.07 -0.55
N GLU A 54 -15.43 -19.07 -0.25
CA GLU A 54 -14.95 -18.96 1.12
C GLU A 54 -15.17 -17.54 1.68
N LEU A 55 -14.90 -16.51 0.88
CA LEU A 55 -15.08 -15.12 1.26
C LEU A 55 -16.54 -14.71 1.42
N SER A 56 -17.48 -15.30 0.66
CA SER A 56 -18.90 -14.99 0.78
C SER A 56 -19.49 -15.29 2.16
N LYS A 57 -18.82 -16.10 2.99
CA LYS A 57 -19.22 -16.38 4.37
C LYS A 57 -18.99 -15.20 5.31
N THR A 58 -18.08 -14.28 4.96
CA THR A 58 -17.68 -13.15 5.81
C THR A 58 -17.99 -11.80 5.16
N LYS A 59 -17.88 -11.67 3.83
CA LYS A 59 -18.24 -10.45 3.08
C LYS A 59 -18.42 -10.77 1.58
N SER A 60 -19.47 -10.25 0.94
CA SER A 60 -19.63 -10.44 -0.50
C SER A 60 -18.63 -9.57 -1.28
N LEU A 61 -17.69 -10.20 -1.99
CA LEU A 61 -16.79 -9.53 -2.93
C LEU A 61 -17.29 -9.77 -4.37
N LYS A 62 -17.30 -8.75 -5.23
CA LYS A 62 -17.63 -8.98 -6.65
C LYS A 62 -16.52 -9.79 -7.33
N LYS A 63 -16.89 -10.62 -8.30
CA LYS A 63 -15.94 -11.48 -9.04
C LYS A 63 -14.81 -10.66 -9.69
N THR A 64 -15.13 -9.52 -10.29
CA THR A 64 -14.14 -8.61 -10.92
C THR A 64 -13.15 -8.07 -9.89
N GLN A 65 -13.65 -7.61 -8.75
CA GLN A 65 -12.83 -7.14 -7.63
C GLN A 65 -11.88 -8.23 -7.13
N LEU A 66 -12.34 -9.49 -7.03
CA LEU A 66 -11.47 -10.60 -6.65
C LEU A 66 -10.31 -10.77 -7.65
N TYR A 67 -10.58 -10.72 -8.95
CA TYR A 67 -9.52 -10.88 -9.96
C TYR A 67 -8.51 -9.75 -9.93
N GLU A 68 -8.95 -8.49 -9.77
CA GLU A 68 -8.05 -7.34 -9.62
C GLU A 68 -7.14 -7.50 -8.40
N ARG A 69 -7.72 -7.92 -7.27
CA ARG A 69 -7.01 -8.12 -6.01
C ARG A 69 -6.02 -9.29 -6.09
N LEU A 70 -6.41 -10.41 -6.70
CA LEU A 70 -5.51 -11.54 -6.94
C LEU A 70 -4.36 -11.16 -7.88
N ASN A 71 -4.61 -10.37 -8.93
CA ASN A 71 -3.54 -9.86 -9.80
C ASN A 71 -2.56 -8.98 -9.03
N ARG A 72 -3.06 -8.06 -8.18
CA ARG A 72 -2.21 -7.21 -7.33
C ARG A 72 -1.37 -8.07 -6.38
N LEU A 73 -1.99 -9.02 -5.68
CA LEU A 73 -1.31 -9.92 -4.74
C LEU A 73 -0.27 -10.80 -5.41
N THR A 74 -0.51 -11.22 -6.66
CA THR A 74 0.49 -11.94 -7.46
C THR A 74 1.65 -11.04 -7.88
N ARG A 75 1.38 -9.80 -8.30
CA ARG A 75 2.45 -8.84 -8.61
C ARG A 75 3.33 -8.54 -7.41
N LEU A 76 2.73 -8.41 -6.23
CA LEU A 76 3.43 -8.17 -4.98
C LEU A 76 4.16 -9.41 -4.45
N GLY A 77 3.84 -10.62 -4.92
CA GLY A 77 4.51 -11.86 -4.51
C GLY A 77 3.81 -12.65 -3.40
N PHE A 78 2.76 -12.10 -2.78
CA PHE A 78 1.99 -12.78 -1.73
C PHE A 78 1.28 -14.06 -2.21
N ILE A 79 0.94 -14.14 -3.50
CA ILE A 79 0.23 -15.27 -4.10
C ILE A 79 0.87 -15.67 -5.43
N ASN A 80 1.27 -16.92 -5.58
CA ASN A 80 1.67 -17.48 -6.86
C ASN A 80 0.47 -18.02 -7.65
N VAL A 81 0.49 -17.86 -8.97
CA VAL A 81 -0.58 -18.36 -9.86
C VAL A 81 -0.04 -19.43 -10.81
N ARG A 82 -0.67 -20.61 -10.81
CA ARG A 82 -0.50 -21.60 -11.88
C ARG A 82 -1.58 -21.36 -12.92
N ILE A 83 -1.15 -20.95 -14.12
CA ILE A 83 -2.04 -20.57 -15.22
C ILE A 83 -2.63 -21.80 -15.90
N LEU A 84 -1.88 -22.91 -15.89
CA LEU A 84 -2.27 -24.20 -16.46
C LEU A 84 -2.08 -25.32 -15.42
N PRO A 85 -2.97 -26.33 -15.42
CA PRO A 85 -4.21 -26.43 -16.21
C PRO A 85 -5.27 -25.41 -15.75
N ARG A 86 -6.25 -25.09 -16.62
CA ARG A 86 -7.41 -24.28 -16.22
C ARG A 86 -8.36 -25.11 -15.36
N PRO A 87 -9.08 -24.52 -14.40
CA PRO A 87 -9.04 -23.11 -13.98
C PRO A 87 -7.75 -22.74 -13.22
N ARG A 88 -7.35 -21.45 -13.30
CA ARG A 88 -6.14 -20.93 -12.62
C ARG A 88 -6.15 -21.30 -11.14
N LYS A 89 -4.97 -21.68 -10.63
CA LYS A 89 -4.77 -22.12 -9.25
C LYS A 89 -3.89 -21.12 -8.52
N TYR A 90 -4.31 -20.73 -7.32
CA TYR A 90 -3.64 -19.71 -6.50
C TYR A 90 -2.96 -20.39 -5.32
N ILE A 91 -1.70 -20.05 -5.08
CA ILE A 91 -0.83 -20.72 -4.12
C ILE A 91 -0.33 -19.67 -3.14
N THR A 92 -0.57 -19.92 -1.86
CA THR A 92 -0.06 -19.13 -0.75
C THR A 92 0.61 -20.07 0.24
N ASN A 93 1.86 -19.77 0.59
CA ASN A 93 2.61 -20.48 1.62
C ASN A 93 3.60 -19.52 2.30
N ARG A 94 4.37 -20.01 3.27
CA ARG A 94 5.34 -19.18 3.99
C ARG A 94 6.33 -18.47 3.05
N SER A 95 6.80 -19.15 2.00
CA SER A 95 7.73 -18.57 1.03
C SER A 95 7.11 -17.44 0.22
N THR A 96 5.87 -17.58 -0.26
CA THR A 96 5.18 -16.48 -0.97
C THR A 96 4.87 -15.31 -0.05
N ILE A 97 4.56 -15.57 1.23
CA ILE A 97 4.36 -14.49 2.21
C ILE A 97 5.67 -13.73 2.44
N SER A 98 6.78 -14.43 2.69
CA SER A 98 8.09 -13.78 2.85
C SER A 98 8.48 -12.93 1.64
N GLN A 99 8.37 -13.49 0.43
CA GLN A 99 8.62 -12.76 -0.81
C GLN A 99 7.69 -11.55 -0.96
N GLY A 100 6.42 -11.72 -0.62
CA GLY A 100 5.41 -10.66 -0.64
C GLY A 100 5.77 -9.47 0.25
N VAL A 101 6.22 -9.77 1.46
CA VAL A 101 6.65 -8.77 2.44
C VAL A 101 7.93 -8.07 1.98
N GLU A 102 8.95 -8.81 1.52
CA GLU A 102 10.22 -8.24 1.04
C GLU A 102 9.99 -7.24 -0.09
N LYS A 103 9.23 -7.64 -1.12
CA LYS A 103 8.94 -6.79 -2.26
C LYS A 103 8.11 -5.56 -1.87
N TRP A 104 7.16 -5.72 -0.95
CA TRP A 104 6.40 -4.59 -0.45
C TRP A 104 7.30 -3.60 0.29
N ILE A 105 8.21 -4.06 1.15
CA ILE A 105 9.17 -3.19 1.85
C ILE A 105 9.99 -2.40 0.83
N GLU A 106 10.48 -3.06 -0.22
CA GLU A 106 11.22 -2.39 -1.30
C GLU A 106 10.38 -1.28 -1.97
N GLU A 107 9.13 -1.58 -2.35
CA GLU A 107 8.21 -0.59 -2.94
C GLU A 107 7.92 0.59 -1.99
N GLN A 108 7.80 0.33 -0.68
CA GLN A 108 7.61 1.41 0.31
C GLN A 108 8.86 2.28 0.46
N MET A 109 10.05 1.67 0.50
CA MET A 109 11.31 2.40 0.60
C MET A 109 11.51 3.32 -0.61
N THR A 110 11.19 2.86 -1.82
CA THR A 110 11.19 3.71 -3.03
C THR A 110 10.19 4.86 -2.88
N SER A 111 8.96 4.57 -2.46
CA SER A 111 7.92 5.60 -2.29
C SER A 111 8.32 6.68 -1.27
N ILE A 112 8.96 6.28 -0.17
CA ILE A 112 9.48 7.22 0.85
C ILE A 112 10.62 8.08 0.27
N ALA A 113 11.52 7.48 -0.51
CA ALA A 113 12.60 8.21 -1.16
C ALA A 113 12.06 9.26 -2.15
N ASP A 114 11.03 8.89 -2.93
CA ASP A 114 10.37 9.79 -3.88
C ASP A 114 9.68 10.95 -3.15
N LEU A 115 8.91 10.67 -2.08
CA LEU A 115 8.28 11.71 -1.25
C LEU A 115 9.31 12.65 -0.61
N SER A 116 10.44 12.12 -0.16
CA SER A 116 11.54 12.91 0.38
C SER A 116 12.13 13.85 -0.68
N SER A 117 12.28 13.36 -1.92
CA SER A 117 12.74 14.17 -3.05
C SER A 117 11.76 15.30 -3.40
N GLU A 118 10.46 15.00 -3.42
CA GLU A 118 9.41 15.99 -3.65
C GLU A 118 9.41 17.07 -2.55
N LEU A 119 9.53 16.67 -1.28
CA LEU A 119 9.61 17.61 -0.16
C LEU A 119 10.83 18.53 -0.26
N GLU A 120 11.99 18.00 -0.64
CA GLU A 120 13.19 18.82 -0.82
C GLU A 120 13.05 19.77 -2.02
N SER A 121 12.39 19.33 -3.10
CA SER A 121 12.03 20.19 -4.24
C SER A 121 11.10 21.33 -3.81
N MET A 122 10.04 21.04 -3.07
CA MET A 122 9.14 22.06 -2.52
C MET A 122 9.87 23.02 -1.58
N ARG A 123 10.74 22.52 -0.72
CA ARG A 123 11.58 23.34 0.17
C ARG A 123 12.47 24.30 -0.62
N ASN A 124 13.12 23.82 -1.68
CA ASN A 124 13.98 24.62 -2.53
C ASN A 124 13.18 25.67 -3.31
N MET A 125 11.99 25.31 -3.81
CA MET A 125 11.06 26.27 -4.41
C MET A 125 10.70 27.38 -3.42
N ILE A 126 10.30 27.05 -2.19
CA ILE A 126 9.95 28.04 -1.16
C ILE A 126 11.14 28.98 -0.86
N LYS A 127 12.37 28.45 -0.77
CA LYS A 127 13.57 29.26 -0.55
C LYS A 127 13.87 30.23 -1.69
N GLN A 128 13.54 29.86 -2.93
CA GLN A 128 13.78 30.67 -4.12
C GLN A 128 12.68 31.71 -4.35
N ILE A 129 11.48 31.50 -3.81
CA ILE A 129 10.41 32.49 -3.89
C ILE A 129 10.80 33.72 -3.08
N LYS A 130 10.87 34.87 -3.75
CA LYS A 130 11.10 36.15 -3.08
C LYS A 130 9.92 36.44 -2.13
N PRO A 131 10.17 36.87 -0.88
CA PRO A 131 9.09 37.21 0.06
C PRO A 131 8.05 38.15 -0.53
N GLY A 132 8.48 39.13 -1.36
CA GLY A 132 7.58 40.04 -2.07
C GLY A 132 6.57 39.34 -2.99
N THR A 133 6.92 38.22 -3.62
CA THR A 133 6.01 37.44 -4.47
C THR A 133 4.94 36.72 -3.65
N ILE A 134 5.29 36.21 -2.46
CA ILE A 134 4.32 35.60 -1.54
C ILE A 134 3.39 36.68 -0.99
N VAL A 135 3.95 37.83 -0.60
CA VAL A 135 3.17 38.98 -0.12
C VAL A 135 2.20 39.47 -1.20
N SER A 136 2.64 39.63 -2.46
CA SER A 136 1.78 40.01 -3.57
C SER A 136 0.65 39.00 -3.81
N ALA A 137 0.96 37.70 -3.82
CA ALA A 137 -0.06 36.65 -4.01
C ALA A 137 -1.08 36.61 -2.87
N ILE A 138 -0.64 36.81 -1.62
CA ILE A 138 -1.53 36.90 -0.45
C ILE A 138 -2.36 38.20 -0.51
N ALA A 139 -1.74 39.33 -0.85
CA ALA A 139 -2.42 40.62 -0.97
C ALA A 139 -3.51 40.58 -2.04
N GLU A 140 -3.22 40.02 -3.23
CA GLU A 140 -4.17 39.83 -4.32
C GLU A 140 -5.34 38.92 -3.90
N LYS A 141 -5.08 37.83 -3.17
CA LYS A 141 -6.12 36.94 -2.63
C LYS A 141 -6.99 37.59 -1.56
N LEU A 142 -6.42 38.51 -0.79
CA LEU A 142 -7.12 39.27 0.25
C LEU A 142 -7.77 40.54 -0.31
N THR A 143 -7.66 40.82 -1.61
CA THR A 143 -8.10 42.09 -2.23
C THR A 143 -7.48 43.31 -1.55
N LEU A 144 -6.30 43.12 -0.96
CA LEU A 144 -5.46 44.20 -0.47
C LEU A 144 -4.73 44.77 -1.68
N ASP A 145 -5.47 45.50 -2.52
CA ASP A 145 -4.82 46.32 -3.53
C ASP A 145 -3.91 47.30 -2.80
N ILE A 146 -2.63 47.29 -3.21
CA ILE A 146 -1.69 48.35 -2.92
C ILE A 146 -2.19 49.53 -3.77
N THR A 147 -3.24 50.21 -3.32
CA THR A 147 -3.50 51.59 -3.69
C THR A 147 -2.34 52.40 -3.11
N SER A 148 -1.29 52.50 -3.91
CA SER A 148 -0.30 53.56 -3.83
C SER A 148 -1.01 54.90 -3.74
N HIS A 149 -0.60 55.71 -2.75
CA HIS A 149 -0.69 57.16 -2.69
C HIS A 149 -1.79 57.88 -3.51
N ALA A 150 -2.75 58.44 -2.77
CA ALA A 150 -3.00 59.88 -2.76
C ALA A 150 -3.39 60.29 -1.33
#